data_AF-A0A7X1LKK6-F1
#
_entry.id   AF-A0A7X1LKK6-F1
#
_cell.length_a   1.000
_cell.length_b   1.000
_cell.length_c   1.000
_cell.angle_alpha   90.00
_cell.angle_beta   90.00
_cell.angle_gamma   90.00
#
_symmetry.space_group_name_H-M   'P 1'
#
loop_
_entity.id
_entity.type
_entity.pdbx_description
1 polymer ?
#
loop_
_entity_poly.entity_id
_entity_poly.type
_entity_poly.pdbx_seq_one_letter_code
_entity_poly.pdbx_strand_id
1 'polypeptide(L)'
;MEFVVNVFTHNGKGGNKAGVVMLKEDILKDECQKKAKELGFSETVFVKKISEKIFELKFYTPQCEIEFCGHASLGAFYILKKTGIIEEGEYIERLNFKDLKVRVEKREIFLEQDSIKIEGISEIEQILNSIGVKNEELHENLEIVIGYSGLRDILIPVKNRKVLNNLKIDLEKIKYISKDYSAVGYHVYTIENNRVYCRNFAPLYGIDEEAATGSSNGALFGYLNTIERYKSDYLEFFQGENYGACSKITGRVIDGKIYVGSEF
;
A
#
# COMPACT_ATOMS: atom_id res chain seq x y z
N MET A 1 -5.96 -24.18 -5.28
CA MET A 1 -5.33 -23.68 -6.54
C MET A 1 -4.34 -22.61 -6.14
N GLU A 2 -3.20 -22.52 -6.82
CA GLU A 2 -2.11 -21.61 -6.47
C GLU A 2 -1.85 -20.67 -7.65
N PHE A 3 -1.75 -19.38 -7.38
CA PHE A 3 -1.52 -18.35 -8.38
C PHE A 3 -0.47 -17.36 -7.89
N VAL A 4 0.14 -16.66 -8.82
CA VAL A 4 0.99 -15.49 -8.56
C VAL A 4 0.43 -14.33 -9.36
N VAL A 5 0.34 -13.17 -8.73
CA VAL A 5 -0.16 -11.95 -9.35
C VAL A 5 0.76 -10.78 -8.99
N ASN A 6 1.06 -9.95 -9.98
CA ASN A 6 1.66 -8.64 -9.74
C ASN A 6 0.52 -7.63 -9.59
N VAL A 7 0.54 -6.87 -8.50
CA VAL A 7 -0.45 -5.85 -8.15
C VAL A 7 0.18 -4.48 -8.25
N PHE A 8 -0.59 -3.46 -8.64
CA PHE A 8 -0.12 -2.09 -8.92
C PHE A 8 0.77 -1.99 -10.15
N THR A 9 0.66 -2.91 -11.11
CA THR A 9 1.47 -2.84 -12.33
C THR A 9 1.14 -1.58 -13.13
N HIS A 10 2.14 -1.00 -13.78
CA HIS A 10 1.96 0.06 -14.76
C HIS A 10 2.43 -0.42 -16.13
N ASN A 11 1.51 -0.48 -17.11
CA ASN A 11 1.77 -1.00 -18.46
C ASN A 11 2.40 -2.42 -18.44
N GLY A 12 1.92 -3.28 -17.53
CA GLY A 12 2.41 -4.65 -17.37
C GLY A 12 3.80 -4.78 -16.74
N LYS A 13 4.36 -3.69 -16.18
CA LYS A 13 5.65 -3.66 -15.49
C LYS A 13 5.48 -3.25 -14.03
N GLY A 14 6.51 -3.52 -13.22
CA GLY A 14 6.54 -3.17 -11.80
C GLY A 14 5.51 -3.96 -10.96
N GLY A 15 5.00 -3.30 -9.93
CA GLY A 15 4.07 -3.84 -8.96
C GLY A 15 4.71 -4.70 -7.87
N ASN A 16 3.87 -5.13 -6.93
CA ASN A 16 4.22 -6.08 -5.88
C ASN A 16 3.65 -7.46 -6.19
N LYS A 17 4.47 -8.50 -5.98
CA LYS A 17 4.08 -9.90 -6.15
C LYS A 17 3.33 -10.40 -4.94
N ALA A 18 2.19 -11.04 -5.15
CA ALA A 18 1.50 -11.81 -4.13
C ALA A 18 1.25 -13.24 -4.59
N GLY A 19 1.48 -14.21 -3.70
CA GLY A 19 0.97 -15.56 -3.84
C GLY A 19 -0.51 -15.60 -3.44
N VAL A 20 -1.35 -16.30 -4.21
CA VAL A 20 -2.78 -16.49 -3.89
C VAL A 20 -3.10 -17.97 -3.87
N VAL A 21 -3.59 -18.46 -2.74
CA VAL A 21 -3.97 -19.85 -2.52
C VAL A 21 -5.47 -19.94 -2.26
N MET A 22 -6.20 -20.54 -3.21
CA MET A 22 -7.64 -20.80 -3.08
C MET A 22 -7.87 -22.07 -2.27
N LEU A 23 -8.54 -21.93 -1.13
CA LEU A 23 -8.90 -23.02 -0.22
C LEU A 23 -10.24 -23.66 -0.59
N LYS A 24 -10.30 -25.00 -0.50
CA LYS A 24 -11.56 -25.77 -0.65
C LYS A 24 -12.21 -26.06 0.70
N GLU A 25 -11.40 -26.18 1.73
CA GLU A 25 -11.76 -26.51 3.11
C GLU A 25 -10.87 -25.71 4.06
N ASP A 26 -11.18 -25.77 5.36
CA ASP A 26 -10.33 -25.19 6.38
C ASP A 26 -9.00 -25.92 6.44
N ILE A 27 -7.91 -25.16 6.43
CA ILE A 27 -6.55 -25.66 6.63
C ILE A 27 -5.99 -25.12 7.94
N LEU A 28 -5.15 -25.91 8.59
CA LEU A 28 -4.54 -25.51 9.86
C LEU A 28 -3.53 -24.37 9.64
N LYS A 29 -3.38 -23.51 10.64
CA LYS A 29 -2.43 -22.39 10.61
C LYS A 29 -1.01 -22.84 10.25
N ASP A 30 -0.56 -23.96 10.81
CA ASP A 30 0.78 -24.50 10.55
C ASP A 30 0.94 -24.97 9.09
N GLU A 31 -0.14 -25.43 8.46
CA GLU A 31 -0.13 -25.81 7.04
C GLU A 31 -0.10 -24.58 6.13
N CYS A 32 -0.86 -23.52 6.45
CA CYS A 32 -0.75 -22.22 5.77
C CYS A 32 0.69 -21.71 5.82
N GLN A 33 1.30 -21.69 7.01
CA GLN A 33 2.64 -21.18 7.20
C GLN A 33 3.68 -22.00 6.45
N LYS A 34 3.58 -23.33 6.49
CA LYS A 34 4.47 -24.23 5.74
C LYS A 34 4.36 -23.95 4.25
N LYS A 35 3.13 -23.82 3.74
CA LYS A 35 2.89 -23.56 2.31
C LYS A 35 3.40 -22.19 1.87
N ALA A 36 3.19 -21.14 2.66
CA ALA A 36 3.74 -19.81 2.38
C ALA A 36 5.27 -19.82 2.32
N LYS A 37 5.91 -20.54 3.25
CA LYS A 37 7.37 -20.74 3.25
C LYS A 37 7.87 -21.51 2.03
N GLU A 38 7.15 -22.55 1.60
CA GLU A 38 7.48 -23.32 0.39
C GLU A 38 7.35 -22.47 -0.89
N LEU A 39 6.34 -21.61 -0.97
CA LEU A 39 6.13 -20.72 -2.12
C LEU A 39 7.16 -19.58 -2.18
N GLY A 40 7.62 -19.10 -1.04
CA GLY A 40 8.73 -18.15 -0.95
C GLY A 40 8.45 -16.74 -1.48
N PHE A 41 7.18 -16.38 -1.70
CA PHE A 41 6.77 -15.01 -2.00
C PHE A 41 6.86 -14.13 -0.75
N SER A 42 7.00 -12.81 -0.93
CA SER A 42 7.00 -11.86 0.20
C SER A 42 5.74 -12.02 1.04
N GLU A 43 4.59 -12.13 0.37
CA GLU A 43 3.30 -12.41 0.99
C GLU A 43 2.52 -13.42 0.18
N THR A 44 1.86 -14.34 0.88
CA THR A 44 0.90 -15.29 0.36
C THR A 44 -0.43 -15.11 1.08
N VAL A 45 -1.51 -14.91 0.31
CA VAL A 45 -2.88 -14.86 0.83
C VAL A 45 -3.60 -16.17 0.57
N PHE A 46 -4.25 -16.67 1.62
CA PHE A 46 -5.12 -17.83 1.57
C PHE A 46 -6.56 -17.36 1.58
N VAL A 47 -7.34 -17.79 0.60
CA VAL A 47 -8.69 -17.28 0.34
C VAL A 47 -9.70 -18.40 0.54
N LYS A 48 -10.65 -18.19 1.46
CA LYS A 48 -11.76 -19.07 1.74
C LYS A 48 -13.08 -18.37 1.43
N LYS A 49 -13.93 -18.99 0.60
CA LYS A 49 -15.29 -18.49 0.35
C LYS A 49 -16.19 -18.81 1.54
N ILE A 50 -16.79 -17.78 2.15
CA ILE A 50 -17.74 -17.94 3.26
C ILE A 50 -19.18 -17.87 2.74
N SER A 51 -19.46 -16.96 1.82
CA SER A 51 -20.75 -16.85 1.12
C SER A 51 -20.55 -16.33 -0.30
N GLU A 52 -21.63 -16.00 -1.02
CA GLU A 52 -21.53 -15.41 -2.36
C GLU A 52 -20.79 -14.06 -2.37
N LYS A 53 -20.87 -13.30 -1.28
CA LYS A 53 -20.31 -11.94 -1.17
C LYS A 53 -19.22 -11.78 -0.12
N ILE A 54 -18.92 -12.82 0.67
CA ILE A 54 -17.97 -12.75 1.79
C ILE A 54 -16.86 -13.78 1.60
N PHE A 55 -15.61 -13.32 1.66
CA PHE A 55 -14.41 -14.12 1.58
C PHE A 55 -13.52 -13.87 2.80
N GLU A 56 -13.12 -14.94 3.48
CA GLU A 56 -12.13 -14.88 4.55
C GLU A 56 -10.73 -14.96 3.96
N LEU A 57 -9.88 -14.02 4.34
CA LEU A 57 -8.48 -13.94 3.91
C LEU A 57 -7.54 -14.09 5.11
N LYS A 58 -6.47 -14.86 4.92
CA LYS A 58 -5.35 -14.95 5.87
C LYS A 58 -4.03 -14.74 5.13
N PHE A 59 -3.11 -13.99 5.73
CA PHE A 59 -1.88 -13.57 5.08
C PHE A 59 -0.66 -14.13 5.80
N TYR A 60 0.30 -14.61 5.02
CA TYR A 60 1.51 -15.21 5.55
C TYR A 60 2.70 -14.70 4.76
N THR A 61 3.73 -14.27 5.48
CA THR A 61 5.10 -14.21 4.97
C THR A 61 5.72 -15.62 5.07
N PRO A 62 6.92 -15.85 4.52
CA PRO A 62 7.66 -17.09 4.76
C PRO A 62 7.99 -17.36 6.24
N GLN A 63 7.87 -16.34 7.10
CA GLN A 63 8.29 -16.40 8.50
C GLN A 63 7.10 -16.48 9.49
N CYS A 64 6.03 -15.74 9.22
CA CYS A 64 4.88 -15.63 10.13
C CYS A 64 3.58 -15.26 9.41
N GLU A 65 2.47 -15.51 10.08
CA GLU A 65 1.17 -14.90 9.77
C GLU A 65 1.23 -13.39 10.05
N ILE A 66 0.64 -12.59 9.17
CA ILE A 66 0.44 -11.15 9.34
C ILE A 66 -1.05 -10.84 9.30
N GLU A 67 -1.47 -9.77 9.98
CA GLU A 67 -2.89 -9.46 10.13
C GLU A 67 -3.53 -9.01 8.81
N PHE A 68 -2.80 -8.29 7.97
CA PHE A 68 -3.33 -7.70 6.74
C PHE A 68 -2.24 -7.40 5.72
N CYS A 69 -2.56 -7.55 4.43
CA CYS A 69 -1.72 -7.10 3.33
C CYS A 69 -2.56 -6.66 2.13
N GLY A 70 -2.72 -5.34 1.95
CA GLY A 70 -3.65 -4.79 0.97
C GLY A 70 -3.36 -5.17 -0.49
N HIS A 71 -2.09 -5.28 -0.90
CA HIS A 71 -1.79 -5.70 -2.26
C HIS A 71 -2.15 -7.18 -2.48
N ALA A 72 -1.91 -8.05 -1.50
CA ALA A 72 -2.32 -9.45 -1.58
C ALA A 72 -3.85 -9.59 -1.62
N SER A 73 -4.59 -8.76 -0.88
CA SER A 73 -6.06 -8.68 -0.96
C SER A 73 -6.55 -8.32 -2.36
N LEU A 74 -6.02 -7.25 -2.96
CA LEU A 74 -6.34 -6.86 -4.34
C LEU A 74 -6.03 -7.99 -5.34
N GLY A 75 -4.88 -8.65 -5.17
CA GLY A 75 -4.48 -9.81 -5.96
C GLY A 75 -5.43 -10.99 -5.82
N ALA A 76 -5.90 -11.30 -4.61
CA ALA A 76 -6.87 -12.36 -4.35
C ALA A 76 -8.19 -12.12 -5.09
N PHE A 77 -8.75 -10.91 -4.98
CA PHE A 77 -10.00 -10.56 -5.67
C PHE A 77 -9.83 -10.52 -7.20
N TYR A 78 -8.65 -10.17 -7.70
CA TYR A 78 -8.36 -10.31 -9.13
C TYR A 78 -8.39 -11.77 -9.57
N ILE A 79 -7.76 -12.66 -8.81
CA ILE A 79 -7.76 -14.10 -9.12
C ILE A 79 -9.17 -14.69 -9.03
N LEU A 80 -9.95 -14.31 -8.02
CA LEU A 80 -11.36 -14.71 -7.90
C LEU A 80 -12.15 -14.31 -9.15
N LYS A 81 -11.99 -13.07 -9.63
CA LYS A 81 -12.66 -12.59 -10.84
C LYS A 81 -12.16 -13.32 -12.09
N LYS A 82 -10.84 -13.40 -12.27
CA LYS A 82 -10.19 -14.03 -13.43
C LYS A 82 -10.57 -15.50 -13.60
N THR A 83 -10.80 -16.20 -12.49
CA THR A 83 -11.20 -17.62 -12.48
C THR A 83 -12.72 -17.82 -12.56
N GLY A 84 -13.51 -16.75 -12.67
CA GLY A 84 -14.97 -16.82 -12.77
C GLY A 84 -15.68 -17.20 -11.47
N ILE A 85 -15.00 -17.11 -10.32
CA ILE A 85 -15.60 -17.37 -9.01
C ILE A 85 -16.49 -16.20 -8.56
N ILE A 86 -16.14 -14.99 -9.00
CA ILE A 86 -16.91 -13.76 -8.79
C ILE A 86 -17.02 -12.95 -10.09
N GLU A 87 -17.99 -12.05 -10.14
CA GLU A 87 -18.16 -11.07 -11.21
C GLU A 87 -17.86 -9.65 -10.70
N GLU A 88 -18.15 -8.64 -11.52
CA GLU A 88 -18.07 -7.24 -11.10
C GLU A 88 -19.12 -6.95 -10.01
N GLY A 89 -18.76 -6.15 -9.01
CA GLY A 89 -19.65 -5.78 -7.92
C GLY A 89 -18.91 -5.56 -6.60
N GLU A 90 -19.69 -5.49 -5.53
CA GLU A 90 -19.18 -5.29 -4.17
C GLU A 90 -19.12 -6.61 -3.41
N TYR A 91 -18.07 -6.73 -2.60
CA TYR A 91 -17.72 -7.89 -1.80
C TYR A 91 -17.18 -7.46 -0.44
N ILE A 92 -17.12 -8.40 0.49
CA ILE A 92 -16.53 -8.23 1.81
C ILE A 92 -15.32 -9.16 1.93
N GLU A 93 -14.19 -8.57 2.27
CA GLU A 93 -13.02 -9.25 2.79
C GLU A 93 -13.16 -9.33 4.32
N ARG A 94 -13.27 -10.55 4.84
CA ARG A 94 -13.32 -10.82 6.28
C ARG A 94 -11.93 -11.15 6.79
N LEU A 95 -11.46 -10.33 7.71
CA LEU A 95 -10.24 -10.53 8.48
C LEU A 95 -10.61 -10.95 9.91
N ASN A 96 -9.63 -11.48 10.66
CA ASN A 96 -9.85 -11.88 12.06
C ASN A 96 -10.30 -10.72 12.98
N PHE A 97 -10.03 -9.48 12.58
CA PHE A 97 -10.26 -8.28 13.40
C PHE A 97 -11.23 -7.27 12.78
N LYS A 98 -11.53 -7.36 11.48
CA LYS A 98 -12.50 -6.47 10.79
C LYS A 98 -12.97 -7.03 9.44
N ASP A 99 -14.09 -6.50 8.96
CA ASP A 99 -14.55 -6.67 7.59
C ASP A 99 -14.18 -5.41 6.77
N LEU A 100 -13.65 -5.60 5.56
CA LEU A 100 -13.32 -4.53 4.61
C LEU A 100 -14.15 -4.68 3.33
N LYS A 101 -14.59 -3.57 2.74
CA LYS A 101 -15.27 -3.61 1.43
C LYS A 101 -14.26 -3.70 0.29
N VAL A 102 -14.61 -4.53 -0.68
CA VAL A 102 -13.87 -4.66 -1.93
C VAL A 102 -14.82 -4.37 -3.09
N ARG A 103 -14.42 -3.44 -3.96
CA ARG A 103 -15.16 -3.12 -5.17
C ARG A 103 -14.40 -3.65 -6.37
N VAL A 104 -15.02 -4.60 -7.06
CA VAL A 104 -14.47 -5.29 -8.22
C VAL A 104 -15.11 -4.69 -9.47
N GLU A 105 -14.32 -3.99 -10.27
CA GLU A 105 -14.75 -3.36 -11.52
C GLU A 105 -14.09 -4.06 -12.71
N LYS A 106 -14.42 -3.62 -13.94
CA LYS A 106 -13.95 -4.27 -15.17
C LYS A 106 -12.43 -4.42 -15.25
N ARG A 107 -11.70 -3.36 -14.94
CA ARG A 107 -10.22 -3.30 -15.04
C ARG A 107 -9.53 -3.01 -13.72
N GLU A 108 -10.27 -2.59 -12.70
CA GLU A 108 -9.71 -2.18 -11.43
C GLU A 108 -10.38 -2.91 -10.28
N ILE A 109 -9.63 -3.10 -9.22
CA ILE A 109 -10.13 -3.57 -7.94
C ILE A 109 -9.72 -2.55 -6.90
N PHE A 110 -10.68 -2.17 -6.06
CA PHE A 110 -10.51 -1.19 -4.99
C PHE A 110 -10.77 -1.85 -3.64
N LEU A 111 -9.90 -1.56 -2.68
CA LEU A 111 -9.97 -2.02 -1.30
C LEU A 111 -10.15 -0.83 -0.37
N GLU A 112 -11.18 -0.88 0.47
CA GLU A 112 -11.44 0.14 1.49
C GLU A 112 -10.25 0.24 2.45
N GLN A 113 -9.81 1.47 2.72
CA GLN A 113 -8.77 1.75 3.70
C GLN A 113 -9.37 1.97 5.09
N ASP A 114 -8.55 1.83 6.13
CA ASP A 114 -9.00 2.18 7.49
C ASP A 114 -9.30 3.69 7.60
N SER A 115 -9.93 4.07 8.71
CA SER A 115 -10.21 5.47 9.02
C SER A 115 -8.92 6.28 9.04
N ILE A 116 -8.83 7.24 8.12
CA ILE A 116 -7.64 8.07 7.96
C ILE A 116 -7.42 8.91 9.22
N LYS A 117 -6.20 8.87 9.74
CA LYS A 117 -5.74 9.75 10.83
C LYS A 117 -4.47 10.45 10.43
N ILE A 118 -4.37 11.73 10.79
CA ILE A 118 -3.22 12.58 10.51
C ILE A 118 -2.73 13.14 11.83
N GLU A 119 -1.43 13.00 12.09
CA GLU A 119 -0.77 13.51 13.28
C GLU A 119 0.39 14.43 12.86
N GLY A 120 0.59 15.52 13.60
CA GLY A 120 1.72 16.40 13.38
C GLY A 120 3.05 15.77 13.78
N ILE A 121 4.15 16.33 13.28
CA ILE A 121 5.51 15.88 13.58
C ILE A 121 6.35 17.04 14.13
N SER A 122 7.23 16.75 15.07
CA SER A 122 8.05 17.77 15.75
C SER A 122 9.47 17.86 15.21
N GLU A 123 10.11 16.73 14.88
CA GLU A 123 11.55 16.67 14.57
C GLU A 123 11.84 16.70 13.06
N ILE A 124 11.35 17.76 12.39
CA ILE A 124 11.48 17.94 10.94
C ILE A 124 12.95 17.91 10.50
N GLU A 125 13.86 18.55 11.23
CA GLU A 125 15.27 18.64 10.84
C GLU A 125 15.96 17.27 10.74
N GLN A 126 15.67 16.34 11.67
CA GLN A 126 16.24 15.00 11.64
C GLN A 126 15.75 14.20 10.43
N ILE A 127 14.46 14.36 10.09
CA ILE A 127 13.83 13.74 8.93
C ILE A 127 14.47 14.25 7.64
N LEU A 128 14.64 15.57 7.52
CA LEU A 128 15.27 16.19 6.35
C LEU A 128 16.73 15.75 6.17
N ASN A 129 17.49 15.71 7.26
CA ASN A 129 18.87 15.27 7.27
C ASN A 129 19.04 13.78 6.90
N SER A 130 18.04 12.93 7.18
CA SER A 130 18.10 11.49 6.83
C SER A 130 17.83 11.20 5.35
N ILE A 131 17.23 12.15 4.62
CA ILE A 131 16.97 12.04 3.17
C ILE A 131 17.78 13.05 2.33
N GLY A 132 18.61 13.86 2.98
CA GLY A 132 19.48 14.85 2.34
C GLY A 132 18.73 16.01 1.66
N VAL A 133 17.58 16.39 2.21
CA VAL A 133 16.71 17.46 1.69
C VAL A 133 16.88 18.70 2.57
N LYS A 134 16.83 19.88 1.98
CA LYS A 134 16.79 21.16 2.72
C LYS A 134 15.36 21.68 2.87
N ASN A 135 15.13 22.58 3.83
CA ASN A 135 13.80 23.18 4.05
C ASN A 135 13.24 23.85 2.77
N GLU A 136 14.07 24.53 1.98
CA GLU A 136 13.66 25.16 0.73
C GLU A 136 13.29 24.19 -0.41
N GLU A 137 13.62 22.90 -0.24
CA GLU A 137 13.29 21.81 -1.16
C GLU A 137 12.01 21.05 -0.74
N LEU A 138 11.38 21.43 0.36
CA LEU A 138 10.04 20.97 0.73
C LEU A 138 8.97 21.61 -0.15
N HIS A 139 7.83 20.96 -0.21
CA HIS A 139 6.65 21.52 -0.86
C HIS A 139 6.10 22.71 -0.05
N GLU A 140 5.83 23.83 -0.72
CA GLU A 140 5.54 25.12 -0.07
C GLU A 140 4.23 25.15 0.75
N ASN A 141 3.29 24.23 0.47
CA ASN A 141 1.94 24.26 1.04
C ASN A 141 1.52 22.93 1.70
N LEU A 142 2.45 22.01 1.92
CA LEU A 142 2.16 20.70 2.52
C LEU A 142 3.12 20.47 3.67
N GLU A 143 2.61 19.90 4.75
CA GLU A 143 3.39 19.63 5.96
C GLU A 143 3.90 18.19 5.96
N ILE A 144 5.00 17.96 6.69
CA ILE A 144 5.40 16.61 7.06
C ILE A 144 4.45 16.15 8.17
N VAL A 145 3.80 15.01 7.96
CA VAL A 145 2.81 14.46 8.90
C VAL A 145 2.99 12.96 9.03
N ILE A 146 2.45 12.38 10.11
CA ILE A 146 2.25 10.94 10.19
C ILE A 146 0.85 10.64 9.67
N GLY A 147 0.76 9.85 8.60
CA GLY A 147 -0.49 9.38 8.03
C GLY A 147 -0.79 7.95 8.44
N TYR A 148 -2.07 7.66 8.70
CA TYR A 148 -2.55 6.31 9.01
C TYR A 148 -3.70 5.91 8.09
N SER A 149 -3.62 4.68 7.55
CA SER A 149 -4.67 4.03 6.74
C SER A 149 -4.78 2.52 7.05
N GLY A 150 -4.32 2.13 8.23
CA GLY A 150 -4.09 0.73 8.65
C GLY A 150 -2.67 0.53 9.17
N LEU A 151 -1.70 1.13 8.48
CA LEU A 151 -0.31 1.28 8.91
C LEU A 151 0.04 2.77 9.02
N ARG A 152 1.02 3.09 9.86
CA ARG A 152 1.53 4.46 10.07
C ARG A 152 2.73 4.69 9.15
N ASP A 153 2.76 5.78 8.41
CA ASP A 153 3.93 6.21 7.64
C ASP A 153 4.15 7.71 7.81
N ILE A 154 5.41 8.14 7.76
CA ILE A 154 5.77 9.56 7.74
C ILE A 154 5.66 10.06 6.30
N LEU A 155 4.70 10.94 6.03
CA LEU A 155 4.44 11.52 4.71
C LEU A 155 5.28 12.78 4.54
N ILE A 156 6.17 12.80 3.55
CA ILE A 156 7.17 13.87 3.37
C ILE A 156 7.00 14.53 1.99
N PRO A 157 6.38 15.73 1.91
CA PRO A 157 6.17 16.40 0.64
C PRO A 157 7.42 17.18 0.18
N VAL A 158 8.04 16.75 -0.92
CA VAL A 158 9.14 17.47 -1.57
C VAL A 158 8.67 18.30 -2.76
N LYS A 159 9.42 19.34 -3.09
CA LYS A 159 9.03 20.41 -4.02
C LYS A 159 8.71 19.93 -5.43
N ASN A 160 9.43 18.93 -5.93
CA ASN A 160 9.30 18.43 -7.30
C ASN A 160 10.00 17.07 -7.47
N ARG A 161 9.82 16.45 -8.64
CA ARG A 161 10.44 15.16 -8.98
C ARG A 161 11.96 15.21 -9.01
N LYS A 162 12.57 16.36 -9.32
CA LYS A 162 14.03 16.49 -9.28
C LYS A 162 14.56 16.27 -7.86
N VAL A 163 13.90 16.83 -6.83
CA VAL A 163 14.28 16.58 -5.43
C VAL A 163 14.04 15.10 -5.08
N LEU A 164 12.84 14.57 -5.36
CA LEU A 164 12.47 13.18 -5.06
C LEU A 164 13.45 12.14 -5.66
N ASN A 165 13.96 12.41 -6.87
CA ASN A 165 14.87 11.50 -7.55
C ASN A 165 16.32 11.60 -7.06
N ASN A 166 16.70 12.69 -6.39
CA ASN A 166 18.07 12.94 -5.93
C ASN A 166 18.23 12.83 -4.40
N LEU A 167 17.26 12.24 -3.70
CA LEU A 167 17.35 11.99 -2.25
C LEU A 167 18.62 11.22 -1.91
N LYS A 168 19.24 11.59 -0.77
CA LYS A 168 20.41 10.91 -0.21
C LYS A 168 19.96 10.17 1.04
N ILE A 169 19.63 8.90 0.85
CA ILE A 169 18.96 8.08 1.85
C ILE A 169 19.98 7.55 2.87
N ASP A 170 19.74 7.86 4.14
CA ASP A 170 20.42 7.29 5.31
C ASP A 170 19.48 6.30 6.00
N LEU A 171 19.55 5.02 5.58
CA LEU A 171 18.63 3.97 6.01
C LEU A 171 18.65 3.73 7.53
N GLU A 172 19.81 3.88 8.17
CA GLU A 172 19.94 3.71 9.63
C GLU A 172 19.22 4.83 10.39
N LYS A 173 19.33 6.08 9.92
CA LYS A 173 18.55 7.18 10.51
C LYS A 173 17.06 7.02 10.28
N ILE A 174 16.65 6.66 9.05
CA ILE A 174 15.23 6.41 8.76
C ILE A 174 14.68 5.32 9.68
N LYS A 175 15.43 4.23 9.89
CA LYS A 175 15.05 3.15 10.80
C LYS A 175 14.87 3.63 12.23
N TYR A 176 15.81 4.40 12.76
CA TYR A 176 15.73 4.95 14.12
C TYR A 176 14.52 5.89 14.27
N ILE A 177 14.37 6.86 13.36
CA ILE A 177 13.28 7.84 13.41
C ILE A 177 11.91 7.17 13.24
N SER A 178 11.80 6.19 12.33
CA SER A 178 10.55 5.45 12.12
C SER A 178 10.16 4.67 13.38
N LYS A 179 11.13 4.08 14.08
CA LYS A 179 10.89 3.42 15.38
C LYS A 179 10.38 4.42 16.43
N ASP A 180 11.01 5.59 16.56
CA ASP A 180 10.63 6.60 17.55
C ASP A 180 9.20 7.11 17.32
N TYR A 181 8.79 7.29 16.06
CA TYR A 181 7.43 7.70 15.70
C TYR A 181 6.41 6.56 15.57
N SER A 182 6.82 5.31 15.85
CA SER A 182 6.01 4.11 15.61
C SER A 182 5.43 4.07 14.18
N ALA A 183 6.22 4.48 13.20
CA ALA A 183 5.91 4.43 11.78
C ALA A 183 6.60 3.24 11.12
N VAL A 184 5.98 2.70 10.06
CA VAL A 184 6.56 1.67 9.22
C VAL A 184 7.79 2.20 8.49
N GLY A 185 7.66 3.40 7.94
CA GLY A 185 8.70 4.03 7.18
C GLY A 185 8.38 5.45 6.74
N TYR A 186 9.08 5.85 5.69
CA TYR A 186 8.97 7.16 5.06
C TYR A 186 8.30 7.02 3.70
N HIS A 187 7.28 7.83 3.47
CA HIS A 187 6.62 7.98 2.18
C HIS A 187 6.91 9.39 1.64
N VAL A 188 7.98 9.52 0.87
CA VAL A 188 8.40 10.80 0.29
C VAL A 188 7.68 11.00 -1.04
N TYR A 189 7.06 12.15 -1.24
CA TYR A 189 6.20 12.37 -2.40
C TYR A 189 6.26 13.78 -2.96
N THR A 190 5.81 13.94 -4.20
CA THR A 190 5.57 15.24 -4.83
C THR A 190 4.35 15.18 -5.75
N ILE A 191 3.74 16.33 -6.04
CA ILE A 191 2.55 16.44 -6.88
C ILE A 191 2.89 17.27 -8.11
N GLU A 192 2.78 16.67 -9.30
CA GLU A 192 3.01 17.34 -10.58
C GLU A 192 1.91 16.96 -11.58
N ASN A 193 1.27 17.95 -12.21
CA ASN A 193 0.22 17.73 -13.21
C ASN A 193 -0.90 16.78 -12.75
N ASN A 194 -1.42 16.97 -11.53
CA ASN A 194 -2.45 16.14 -10.90
C ASN A 194 -2.07 14.64 -10.77
N ARG A 195 -0.77 14.34 -10.76
CA ARG A 195 -0.23 13.02 -10.45
C ARG A 195 0.69 13.13 -9.25
N VAL A 196 0.70 12.08 -8.45
CA VAL A 196 1.59 11.99 -7.29
C VAL A 196 2.72 11.02 -7.64
N TYR A 197 3.95 11.41 -7.34
CA TYR A 197 5.12 10.54 -7.49
C TYR A 197 5.69 10.29 -6.11
N CYS A 198 5.95 9.03 -5.79
CA CYS A 198 6.25 8.57 -4.45
C CYS A 198 7.49 7.68 -4.43
N ARG A 199 8.18 7.68 -3.29
CA ARG A 199 9.17 6.67 -2.90
C ARG A 199 8.88 6.24 -1.47
N ASN A 200 9.00 4.93 -1.19
CA ASN A 200 8.66 4.37 0.10
C ASN A 200 9.85 3.59 0.69
N PHE A 201 10.27 3.95 1.90
CA PHE A 201 11.44 3.36 2.57
C PHE A 201 11.02 2.79 3.93
N ALA A 202 11.23 1.49 4.17
CA ALA A 202 10.84 0.83 5.43
C ALA A 202 11.98 -0.04 6.01
N PRO A 203 13.18 0.54 6.26
CA PRO A 203 14.35 -0.21 6.70
C PRO A 203 14.20 -0.84 8.09
N LEU A 204 13.24 -0.37 8.90
CA LEU A 204 12.86 -1.02 10.16
C LEU A 204 12.43 -2.47 9.97
N TYR A 205 11.87 -2.79 8.80
CA TYR A 205 11.40 -4.12 8.42
C TYR A 205 12.32 -4.78 7.38
N GLY A 206 13.54 -4.25 7.20
CA GLY A 206 14.52 -4.78 6.24
C GLY A 206 14.18 -4.50 4.77
N ILE A 207 13.31 -3.52 4.51
CA ILE A 207 12.93 -3.10 3.16
C ILE A 207 13.56 -1.72 2.90
N ASP A 208 14.65 -1.70 2.14
CA ASP A 208 15.34 -0.45 1.83
C ASP A 208 14.42 0.50 1.04
N GLU A 209 13.83 0.04 -0.06
CA GLU A 209 12.83 0.77 -0.84
C GLU A 209 11.82 -0.19 -1.47
N GLU A 210 10.55 0.18 -1.48
CA GLU A 210 9.45 -0.64 -2.01
C GLU A 210 8.92 -0.12 -3.36
N ALA A 211 8.61 -1.03 -4.29
CA ALA A 211 8.13 -0.70 -5.63
C ALA A 211 6.71 -0.08 -5.62
N ALA A 212 5.84 -0.53 -4.72
CA ALA A 212 4.47 -0.04 -4.57
C ALA A 212 3.98 -0.24 -3.13
N THR A 213 3.34 0.76 -2.52
CA THR A 213 2.84 0.61 -1.14
C THR A 213 1.42 1.13 -1.01
N GLY A 214 0.46 0.20 -0.91
CA GLY A 214 -0.97 0.55 -0.86
C GLY A 214 -1.35 1.39 0.37
N SER A 215 -0.88 1.00 1.56
CA SER A 215 -1.19 1.70 2.81
C SER A 215 -0.67 3.14 2.80
N SER A 216 0.60 3.36 2.45
CA SER A 216 1.19 4.69 2.44
C SER A 216 0.51 5.62 1.43
N ASN A 217 0.20 5.11 0.23
CA ASN A 217 -0.57 5.87 -0.77
C ASN A 217 -2.02 6.11 -0.32
N GLY A 218 -2.66 5.18 0.39
CA GLY A 218 -3.98 5.37 0.98
C GLY A 218 -4.00 6.44 2.07
N ALA A 219 -2.98 6.45 2.94
CA ALA A 219 -2.80 7.47 3.96
C ALA A 219 -2.54 8.85 3.33
N LEU A 220 -1.69 8.91 2.30
CA LEU A 220 -1.43 10.11 1.53
C LEU A 220 -2.68 10.62 0.82
N PHE A 221 -3.43 9.76 0.13
CA PHE A 221 -4.67 10.15 -0.52
C PHE A 221 -5.70 10.69 0.47
N GLY A 222 -5.79 10.08 1.65
CA GLY A 222 -6.59 10.56 2.77
C GLY A 222 -6.16 11.95 3.24
N TYR A 223 -4.86 12.16 3.49
CA TYR A 223 -4.28 13.45 3.86
C TYR A 223 -4.57 14.54 2.83
N LEU A 224 -4.35 14.27 1.55
CA LEU A 224 -4.63 15.25 0.49
C LEU A 224 -6.12 15.63 0.44
N ASN A 225 -7.02 14.69 0.74
CA ASN A 225 -8.45 14.96 0.84
C ASN A 225 -8.88 15.74 2.09
N THR A 226 -8.00 15.93 3.09
CA THR A 226 -8.27 16.88 4.18
C THR A 226 -7.93 18.33 3.82
N ILE A 227 -7.31 18.56 2.65
CA ILE A 227 -6.85 19.87 2.21
C ILE A 227 -7.64 20.27 0.96
N GLU A 228 -8.47 21.31 1.07
CA GLU A 228 -9.42 21.71 0.01
C GLU A 228 -8.78 21.85 -1.38
N ARG A 229 -7.54 22.35 -1.45
CA ARG A 229 -6.80 22.53 -2.70
C ARG A 229 -6.44 21.22 -3.41
N TYR A 230 -6.23 20.12 -2.67
CA TYR A 230 -5.79 18.83 -3.21
C TYR A 230 -6.88 17.75 -3.16
N LYS A 231 -8.06 18.11 -2.67
CA LYS A 231 -9.22 17.22 -2.59
C LYS A 231 -9.58 16.70 -3.98
N SER A 232 -9.78 15.39 -4.08
CA SER A 232 -10.12 14.73 -5.34
C SER A 232 -10.80 13.39 -5.07
N ASP A 233 -11.82 13.07 -5.87
CA ASP A 233 -12.48 11.76 -5.84
C ASP A 233 -11.64 10.66 -6.51
N TYR A 234 -10.62 11.02 -7.28
CA TYR A 234 -9.70 10.11 -7.96
C TYR A 234 -8.29 10.70 -8.05
N LEU A 235 -7.27 9.92 -7.72
CA LEU A 235 -5.88 10.33 -7.88
C LEU A 235 -4.98 9.15 -8.24
N GLU A 236 -3.97 9.40 -9.09
CA GLU A 236 -2.97 8.40 -9.48
C GLU A 236 -1.65 8.65 -8.75
N PHE A 237 -1.10 7.58 -8.22
CA PHE A 237 0.19 7.57 -7.54
C PHE A 237 1.16 6.67 -8.31
N PHE A 238 2.34 7.19 -8.59
CA PHE A 238 3.41 6.50 -9.29
C PHE A 238 4.56 6.25 -8.32
N GLN A 239 4.96 4.99 -8.16
CA GLN A 239 6.01 4.59 -7.22
C GLN A 239 6.99 3.62 -7.90
N GLY A 240 8.22 3.54 -7.39
CA GLY A 240 9.20 2.54 -7.83
C GLY A 240 9.92 2.88 -9.14
N GLU A 241 9.78 4.09 -9.69
CA GLU A 241 10.51 4.54 -10.89
C GLU A 241 12.04 4.47 -10.69
N ASN A 242 12.52 4.94 -9.53
CA ASN A 242 13.94 4.91 -9.15
C ASN A 242 14.47 3.49 -8.91
N TYR A 243 13.56 2.54 -8.65
CA TYR A 243 13.86 1.13 -8.43
C TYR A 243 13.75 0.30 -9.73
N GLY A 244 13.40 0.93 -10.86
CA GLY A 244 13.18 0.22 -12.14
C GLY A 244 11.87 -0.59 -12.19
N ALA A 245 11.00 -0.42 -11.21
CA ALA A 245 9.73 -1.14 -11.04
C ALA A 245 8.57 -0.15 -10.94
N CYS A 246 8.42 0.69 -11.97
CA CYS A 246 7.35 1.68 -12.03
C CYS A 246 5.97 1.02 -11.84
N SER A 247 5.27 1.47 -10.81
CA SER A 247 4.00 0.96 -10.34
C SER A 247 2.97 2.09 -10.32
N LYS A 248 1.70 1.76 -10.55
CA LYS A 248 0.58 2.70 -10.47
C LYS A 248 -0.42 2.23 -9.44
N ILE A 249 -0.69 3.08 -8.46
CA ILE A 249 -1.72 2.91 -7.45
C ILE A 249 -2.81 3.96 -7.70
N THR A 250 -4.07 3.59 -7.56
CA THR A 250 -5.21 4.51 -7.69
C THR A 250 -5.88 4.75 -6.34
N GLY A 251 -6.11 6.02 -6.00
CA GLY A 251 -6.93 6.42 -4.86
C GLY A 251 -8.33 6.81 -5.34
N ARG A 252 -9.40 6.33 -4.68
CA ARG A 252 -10.77 6.77 -4.95
C ARG A 252 -11.56 7.07 -3.68
N VAL A 253 -12.38 8.11 -3.73
CA VAL A 253 -13.43 8.34 -2.73
C VAL A 253 -14.70 7.65 -3.21
N ILE A 254 -15.22 6.71 -2.41
CA ILE A 254 -16.47 5.99 -2.70
C ILE A 254 -17.31 6.05 -1.44
N ASP A 255 -18.51 6.64 -1.54
CA ASP A 255 -19.42 6.87 -0.40
C ASP A 255 -18.74 7.57 0.79
N GLY A 256 -17.86 8.54 0.50
CA GLY A 256 -17.11 9.29 1.51
C GLY A 256 -15.99 8.49 2.21
N LYS A 257 -15.66 7.29 1.71
CA LYS A 257 -14.57 6.44 2.21
C LYS A 257 -13.41 6.41 1.23
N ILE A 258 -12.21 6.21 1.77
CA ILE A 258 -10.99 6.13 0.99
C ILE A 258 -10.75 4.69 0.54
N TYR A 259 -10.52 4.51 -0.75
CA TYR A 259 -10.15 3.25 -1.35
C TYR A 259 -8.80 3.36 -2.05
N VAL A 260 -8.05 2.27 -2.01
CA VAL A 260 -6.82 2.07 -2.79
C VAL A 260 -7.08 0.98 -3.81
N GLY A 261 -6.66 1.19 -5.05
CA GLY A 261 -6.91 0.28 -6.15
C GLY A 261 -5.70 -0.01 -7.03
N SER A 262 -5.87 -1.08 -7.80
CA SER A 262 -4.93 -1.56 -8.81
C SER A 262 -5.68 -1.88 -10.09
N GLU A 263 -5.08 -1.53 -11.22
CA GLU A 263 -5.50 -1.98 -12.55
C GLU A 263 -4.90 -3.36 -12.88
N PHE A 264 -5.64 -4.19 -13.63
CA PHE A 264 -5.26 -5.55 -14.03
C PHE A 264 -5.65 -5.92 -15.47
#